data_AF-A0A6P2BP56-F1
#
_entry.id   AF-A0A6P2BP56-F1
#
_cell.length_a   1.000
_cell.length_b   1.000
_cell.length_c   1.000
_cell.angle_alpha   90.00
_cell.angle_beta   90.00
_cell.angle_gamma   90.00
#
_symmetry.space_group_name_H-M   'P 1'
#
loop_
_entity.id
_entity.type
_entity.pdbx_description
1 polymer ?
#
loop_
_entity_poly.entity_id
_entity_poly.type
_entity_poly.pdbx_seq_one_letter_code
_entity_poly.pdbx_strand_id
1 'polypeptide(L)'
;MAVQRHRALDAVAAFLRCPVCAGPVAVGEDQVRCARGHSFNIARQGYVSLTSGRGGPGTGDSAEMVMAREEFLGAGHYRPLAAAIAHLAAALDRGGAGLVVDLAGGTGYYLGGVLNALPGRLGACVDLSAPALRRAARAHPRAAALGADAWQPLPLADGAADLVLSVFGPRNPAEIRRVLAPGGALIVATPGADHLAELRGPLGLIGMDERKTARLALAYHDYADATEQAVRYPLRLGHAEVTELVAMGPNARHIGADELAERVAALPDPVTVTVDVEVRGYRDTSITELSNYRRSMGSMTFAAEPISGRGVLDLSFLLTHASHVLATRMTAAFAEIGITPREYCVLAHAMRGSYTQIELAKLADLDKTTMLNTMDYLEGAGYAQRTPSPADRRARIITVTAAGAGLVAAGHEIADGVHREVLDALPAEQREVFTGALTSLVTGLLAEPVVSDRPVRRARVPG
;
A
#
# COMPACT_ATOMS: atom_id res chain seq x y z
N MET A 1 4.37 -21.41 39.75
CA MET A 1 4.13 -21.25 38.29
C MET A 1 4.81 -19.97 37.86
N ALA A 2 5.86 -20.05 37.03
CA ALA A 2 6.54 -18.84 36.55
C ALA A 2 5.55 -17.98 35.75
N VAL A 3 5.45 -16.69 36.08
CA VAL A 3 4.67 -15.73 35.27
C VAL A 3 5.34 -15.70 33.89
N GLN A 4 4.64 -16.22 32.87
CA GLN A 4 5.16 -16.26 31.52
C GLN A 4 5.32 -14.82 31.01
N ARG A 5 6.56 -14.31 31.06
CA ARG A 5 6.92 -13.01 30.49
C ARG A 5 6.52 -13.01 29.00
N HIS A 6 6.00 -11.88 28.52
CA HIS A 6 5.60 -11.70 27.11
C HIS A 6 4.48 -12.61 26.60
N ARG A 7 3.49 -12.94 27.44
CA ARG A 7 2.32 -13.79 27.09
C ARG A 7 1.67 -13.46 25.74
N ALA A 8 1.50 -12.18 25.42
CA ALA A 8 0.90 -11.78 24.14
C ALA A 8 1.82 -12.07 22.94
N LEU A 9 3.13 -11.88 23.09
CA LEU A 9 4.11 -12.17 22.05
C LEU A 9 4.24 -13.68 21.80
N ASP A 10 4.24 -14.47 22.87
CA ASP A 10 4.23 -15.94 22.80
C ASP A 10 2.96 -16.45 22.11
N ALA A 11 1.80 -15.88 22.45
CA ALA A 11 0.52 -16.26 21.83
C ALA A 11 0.49 -15.99 20.31
N VAL A 12 1.17 -14.94 19.83
CA VAL A 12 1.22 -14.64 18.39
C VAL A 12 2.39 -15.32 17.66
N ALA A 13 3.32 -15.98 18.36
CA ALA A 13 4.56 -16.49 17.79
C ALA A 13 4.34 -17.43 16.60
N ALA A 14 3.28 -18.26 16.65
CA ALA A 14 2.90 -19.18 15.58
C ALA A 14 2.54 -18.49 14.26
N PHE A 15 2.20 -17.20 14.30
CA PHE A 15 1.86 -16.39 13.14
C PHE A 15 3.07 -15.59 12.60
N LEU A 16 4.20 -15.61 13.31
CA LEU A 16 5.38 -14.83 12.96
C LEU A 16 6.37 -15.64 12.12
N ARG A 17 7.15 -14.93 11.30
CA ARG A 17 8.30 -15.50 10.58
C ARG A 17 9.54 -14.63 10.76
N CYS A 18 10.70 -15.25 10.65
CA CYS A 18 11.97 -14.56 10.72
C CYS A 18 12.10 -13.57 9.55
N PRO A 19 12.38 -12.28 9.77
CA PRO A 19 12.53 -11.31 8.69
C PRO A 19 13.78 -11.53 7.82
N VAL A 20 14.71 -12.39 8.25
CA VAL A 20 15.95 -12.68 7.52
C VAL A 20 15.84 -13.94 6.67
N CYS A 21 15.25 -15.02 7.22
CA CYS A 21 15.21 -16.32 6.54
C CYS A 21 13.80 -16.87 6.28
N ALA A 22 12.76 -16.10 6.60
CA ALA A 22 11.34 -16.47 6.50
C ALA A 22 10.93 -17.75 7.27
N GLY A 23 11.81 -18.31 8.08
CA GLY A 23 11.53 -19.51 8.88
C GLY A 23 10.70 -19.20 10.14
N PRO A 24 10.09 -20.22 10.76
CA PRO A 24 9.37 -20.07 12.03
C PRO A 24 10.25 -19.48 13.13
N VAL A 25 9.62 -18.77 14.05
CA VAL A 25 10.29 -18.20 15.23
C VAL A 25 9.69 -18.74 16.53
N ALA A 26 10.51 -18.80 17.57
CA ALA A 26 10.10 -19.14 18.93
C ALA A 26 10.42 -17.96 19.86
N VAL A 27 9.54 -17.73 20.83
CA VAL A 27 9.71 -16.70 21.86
C VAL A 27 10.42 -17.34 23.05
N GLY A 28 11.63 -16.87 23.34
CA GLY A 28 12.36 -17.19 24.56
C GLY A 28 12.09 -16.18 25.67
N GLU A 29 12.91 -16.20 26.71
CA GLU A 29 12.75 -15.29 27.86
C GLU A 29 12.90 -13.81 27.46
N ASP A 30 13.99 -13.48 26.76
CA ASP A 30 14.33 -12.09 26.38
C ASP A 30 14.48 -11.90 24.85
N GLN A 31 14.32 -12.96 24.05
CA GLN A 31 14.61 -12.93 22.62
C GLN A 31 13.66 -13.80 21.81
N VAL A 32 13.35 -13.35 20.60
CA VAL A 32 12.68 -14.15 19.56
C VAL A 32 13.74 -14.74 18.64
N ARG A 33 13.72 -16.07 18.41
CA ARG A 33 14.77 -16.80 17.69
C ARG A 33 14.19 -17.72 16.62
N CYS A 34 14.89 -17.84 15.49
CA CYS A 34 14.58 -18.86 14.47
C CYS A 34 15.56 -20.04 14.55
N ALA A 35 15.23 -21.16 13.92
CA ALA A 35 16.08 -22.36 13.87
C ALA A 35 17.45 -22.14 13.19
N ARG A 36 17.58 -21.12 12.32
CA ARG A 36 18.85 -20.74 11.68
C ARG A 36 19.74 -19.83 12.56
N GLY A 37 19.34 -19.56 13.80
CA GLY A 37 20.14 -18.80 14.75
C GLY A 37 19.95 -17.28 14.73
N HIS A 38 19.16 -16.72 13.80
CA HIS A 38 18.77 -15.30 13.87
C HIS A 38 17.97 -15.02 15.14
N SER A 39 18.32 -13.93 15.82
CA SER A 39 17.75 -13.55 17.11
C SER A 39 17.40 -12.07 17.17
N PHE A 40 16.29 -11.75 17.84
CA PHE A 40 15.75 -10.40 17.98
C PHE A 40 15.43 -10.15 19.46
N ASN A 41 16.01 -9.10 20.04
CA ASN A 41 15.80 -8.79 21.46
C ASN A 41 14.40 -8.26 21.71
N ILE A 42 13.76 -8.78 22.75
CA ILE A 42 12.51 -8.27 23.28
C ILE A 42 12.87 -7.07 24.17
N ALA A 43 12.31 -5.90 23.87
CA ALA A 43 12.53 -4.72 24.66
C ALA A 43 11.88 -4.89 26.05
N ARG A 44 12.43 -4.24 27.08
CA ARG A 44 11.88 -4.25 28.45
C ARG A 44 10.40 -3.86 28.51
N GLN A 45 9.94 -3.03 27.57
CA GLN A 45 8.56 -2.58 27.46
C GLN A 45 7.62 -3.61 26.83
N GLY A 46 8.14 -4.71 26.26
CA GLY A 46 7.37 -5.85 25.78
C GLY A 46 7.20 -5.97 24.27
N TYR A 47 7.77 -5.06 23.47
CA TYR A 47 7.76 -5.14 22.00
C TYR A 47 9.05 -5.81 21.47
N VAL A 48 9.00 -6.32 20.24
CA VAL A 48 10.18 -6.86 19.54
C VAL A 48 10.31 -6.22 18.17
N SER A 49 11.51 -5.78 17.80
CA SER A 49 11.77 -5.28 16.45
C SER A 49 12.24 -6.41 15.54
N LEU A 50 11.44 -6.73 14.52
CA LEU A 50 11.63 -7.81 13.55
C LEU A 50 11.96 -7.23 12.16
N THR A 51 13.04 -6.47 12.08
CA THR A 51 13.55 -5.87 10.84
C THR A 51 14.80 -6.61 10.36
N SER A 52 14.98 -6.78 9.05
CA SER A 52 16.13 -7.49 8.45
C SER A 52 17.46 -6.71 8.46
N GLY A 53 17.44 -5.41 8.80
CA GLY A 53 18.63 -4.56 8.94
C GLY A 53 18.52 -3.22 8.21
N ARG A 54 19.18 -2.19 8.77
CA ARG A 54 19.19 -0.74 8.39
C ARG A 54 17.81 -0.11 8.12
N GLY A 55 16.89 -0.22 9.07
CA GLY A 55 15.95 0.88 9.32
C GLY A 55 16.75 2.05 9.89
N GLY A 56 16.96 3.11 9.11
CA GLY A 56 17.71 4.28 9.55
C GLY A 56 17.08 4.95 10.77
N PRO A 57 17.86 5.61 11.65
CA PRO A 57 17.30 6.47 12.69
C PRO A 57 16.44 7.58 12.06
N GLY A 58 15.19 7.74 12.51
CA GLY A 58 14.36 8.91 12.18
C GLY A 58 13.19 8.73 11.21
N THR A 59 12.80 7.51 10.84
CA THR A 59 11.67 7.28 9.90
C THR A 59 10.30 7.12 10.58
N GLY A 60 10.26 6.82 11.89
CA GLY A 60 9.03 6.70 12.68
C GLY A 60 8.63 7.98 13.42
N ASP A 61 7.42 8.02 13.96
CA ASP A 61 6.92 9.15 14.77
C ASP A 61 7.78 9.38 16.02
N SER A 62 8.03 10.66 16.35
CA SER A 62 8.80 11.05 17.53
C SER A 62 8.02 10.78 18.82
N ALA A 63 8.69 10.90 19.98
CA ALA A 63 8.03 10.72 21.26
C ALA A 63 6.93 11.76 21.49
N GLU A 64 7.17 13.00 21.08
CA GLU A 64 6.23 14.13 21.16
C GLU A 64 5.00 13.90 20.29
N MET A 65 5.18 13.46 19.04
CA MET A 65 4.07 13.10 18.14
C MET A 65 3.21 11.97 18.73
N VAL A 66 3.84 10.96 19.33
CA VAL A 66 3.14 9.84 19.95
C VAL A 66 2.40 10.27 21.23
N MET A 67 2.96 11.18 22.02
CA MET A 67 2.25 11.75 23.18
C MET A 67 1.04 12.57 22.76
N ALA A 68 1.20 13.48 21.78
CA ALA A 68 0.08 14.24 21.24
C ALA A 68 -1.05 13.33 20.71
N ARG A 69 -0.66 12.23 20.02
CA ARG A 69 -1.61 11.21 19.56
C ARG A 69 -2.34 10.53 20.73
N GLU A 70 -1.65 10.24 21.81
CA GLU A 70 -2.23 9.59 22.98
C GLU A 70 -3.22 10.49 23.72
N GLU A 71 -2.88 11.77 23.93
CA GLU A 71 -3.77 12.74 24.58
C GLU A 71 -5.04 12.94 23.74
N PHE A 72 -4.89 13.23 22.44
CA PHE A 72 -6.02 13.46 21.55
C PHE A 72 -6.95 12.23 21.42
N LEU A 73 -6.38 11.03 21.25
CA LEU A 73 -7.17 9.80 21.17
C LEU A 73 -7.76 9.42 22.53
N GLY A 74 -7.03 9.65 23.62
CA GLY A 74 -7.43 9.38 25.00
C GLY A 74 -8.60 10.25 25.48
N ALA A 75 -8.65 11.52 25.04
CA ALA A 75 -9.79 12.41 25.23
C ALA A 75 -11.06 11.89 24.51
N GLY A 76 -10.90 10.97 23.55
CA GLY A 76 -12.00 10.30 22.88
C GLY A 76 -12.57 11.05 21.69
N HIS A 77 -11.86 12.06 21.17
CA HIS A 77 -12.29 12.80 19.99
C HIS A 77 -12.54 11.85 18.80
N TYR A 78 -11.72 10.80 18.63
CA TYR A 78 -11.90 9.78 17.58
C TYR A 78 -12.64 8.50 18.04
N ARG A 79 -13.37 8.56 19.15
CA ARG A 79 -14.16 7.41 19.63
C ARG A 79 -15.23 6.94 18.64
N PRO A 80 -15.99 7.82 17.94
CA PRO A 80 -16.94 7.38 16.94
C PRO A 80 -16.29 6.62 15.77
N LEU A 81 -15.08 7.04 15.36
CA LEU A 81 -14.31 6.35 14.33
C LEU A 81 -13.84 4.98 14.81
N ALA A 82 -13.29 4.89 16.02
CA ALA A 82 -12.88 3.59 16.60
C ALA A 82 -14.05 2.62 16.74
N ALA A 83 -15.24 3.12 17.13
CA ALA A 83 -16.45 2.32 17.21
C ALA A 83 -16.91 1.82 15.82
N ALA A 84 -16.89 2.67 14.79
CA ALA A 84 -17.22 2.27 13.43
C ALA A 84 -16.28 1.17 12.90
N ILE A 85 -14.96 1.32 13.11
CA ILE A 85 -13.96 0.30 12.74
C ILE A 85 -14.21 -1.01 13.49
N ALA A 86 -14.49 -0.96 14.80
CA ALA A 86 -14.77 -2.14 15.60
C ALA A 86 -16.08 -2.85 15.19
N HIS A 87 -17.14 -2.08 14.86
CA HIS A 87 -18.40 -2.64 14.35
C HIS A 87 -18.20 -3.32 13.00
N LEU A 88 -17.47 -2.68 12.09
CA LEU A 88 -17.16 -3.29 10.79
C LEU A 88 -16.28 -4.54 10.95
N ALA A 89 -15.31 -4.51 11.87
CA ALA A 89 -14.51 -5.69 12.20
C ALA A 89 -15.38 -6.84 12.72
N ALA A 90 -16.35 -6.58 13.60
CA ALA A 90 -17.31 -7.57 14.07
C ALA A 90 -18.21 -8.12 12.95
N ALA A 91 -18.65 -7.27 12.02
CA ALA A 91 -19.44 -7.70 10.86
C ALA A 91 -18.63 -8.55 9.87
N LEU A 92 -17.32 -8.29 9.78
CA LEU A 92 -16.41 -9.01 8.89
C LEU A 92 -15.85 -10.30 9.52
N ASP A 93 -15.85 -10.39 10.85
CA ASP A 93 -15.31 -11.52 11.59
C ASP A 93 -16.05 -12.82 11.27
N ARG A 94 -15.28 -13.89 11.08
CA ARG A 94 -15.83 -15.23 10.83
C ARG A 94 -15.89 -16.10 12.09
N GLY A 95 -15.59 -15.52 13.25
CA GLY A 95 -15.41 -16.26 14.49
C GLY A 95 -14.16 -17.14 14.50
N GLY A 96 -13.92 -17.78 15.64
CA GLY A 96 -12.78 -18.66 15.87
C GLY A 96 -11.54 -17.94 16.43
N ALA A 97 -10.51 -18.73 16.74
CA ALA A 97 -9.21 -18.22 17.12
C ALA A 97 -8.45 -17.77 15.87
N GLY A 98 -7.67 -16.70 16.00
CA GLY A 98 -6.85 -16.19 14.90
C GLY A 98 -6.33 -14.78 15.18
N LEU A 99 -5.83 -14.09 14.14
CA LEU A 99 -5.02 -12.88 14.30
C LEU A 99 -5.64 -11.66 13.61
N VAL A 100 -5.73 -10.55 14.36
CA VAL A 100 -5.97 -9.20 13.82
C VAL A 100 -4.64 -8.46 13.77
N VAL A 101 -4.29 -7.93 12.60
CA VAL A 101 -3.05 -7.17 12.39
C VAL A 101 -3.40 -5.70 12.17
N ASP A 102 -2.79 -4.78 12.91
CA ASP A 102 -2.93 -3.34 12.72
C ASP A 102 -1.64 -2.77 12.12
N LEU A 103 -1.69 -2.36 10.85
CA LEU A 103 -0.55 -1.86 10.09
C LEU A 103 -0.35 -0.37 10.34
N ALA A 104 0.87 0.00 10.76
CA ALA A 104 1.17 1.32 11.29
C ALA A 104 0.19 1.71 12.41
N GLY A 105 -0.09 0.75 13.29
CA GLY A 105 -1.10 0.88 14.34
C GLY A 105 -0.75 1.90 15.43
N GLY A 106 0.44 2.49 15.40
CA GLY A 106 0.88 3.52 16.32
C GLY A 106 0.83 3.04 17.77
N THR A 107 -0.05 3.66 18.56
CA THR A 107 -0.23 3.33 19.98
C THR A 107 -1.07 2.07 20.20
N GLY A 108 -1.60 1.45 19.15
CA GLY A 108 -2.51 0.29 19.23
C GLY A 108 -3.94 0.65 19.63
N TYR A 109 -4.33 1.93 19.54
CA TYR A 109 -5.64 2.44 19.94
C TYR A 109 -6.80 1.73 19.20
N TYR A 110 -6.72 1.66 17.86
CA TYR A 110 -7.76 1.03 17.04
C TYR A 110 -7.76 -0.49 17.20
N LEU A 111 -6.58 -1.12 17.20
CA LEU A 111 -6.44 -2.55 17.50
C LEU A 111 -7.10 -2.93 18.83
N GLY A 112 -6.87 -2.16 19.89
CA GLY A 112 -7.49 -2.40 21.20
C GLY A 112 -9.02 -2.38 21.13
N GLY A 113 -9.60 -1.39 20.44
CA GLY A 113 -11.04 -1.32 20.20
C GLY A 113 -11.59 -2.53 19.45
N VAL A 114 -10.91 -2.96 18.38
CA VAL A 114 -11.29 -4.14 17.59
C VAL A 114 -11.18 -5.42 18.42
N LEU A 115 -10.11 -5.61 19.20
CA LEU A 115 -9.97 -6.80 20.04
C LEU A 115 -11.03 -6.88 21.14
N ASN A 116 -11.46 -5.74 21.70
CA ASN A 116 -12.57 -5.71 22.64
C ASN A 116 -13.88 -6.20 22.01
N ALA A 117 -14.12 -5.88 20.73
CA ALA A 117 -15.26 -6.40 19.97
C ALA A 117 -15.09 -7.87 19.56
N LEU A 118 -13.85 -8.38 19.48
CA LEU A 118 -13.50 -9.73 19.02
C LEU A 118 -12.78 -10.55 20.11
N PRO A 119 -13.50 -11.11 21.11
CA PRO A 119 -12.89 -11.75 22.28
C PRO A 119 -12.06 -13.01 21.98
N GLY A 120 -12.27 -13.66 20.84
CA GLY A 120 -11.52 -14.86 20.42
C GLY A 120 -10.21 -14.59 19.67
N ARG A 121 -9.95 -13.32 19.29
CA ARG A 121 -8.81 -12.97 18.44
C ARG A 121 -7.57 -12.57 19.24
N LEU A 122 -6.40 -12.80 18.68
CA LEU A 122 -5.14 -12.21 19.10
C LEU A 122 -4.85 -10.97 18.25
N GLY A 123 -4.01 -10.07 18.74
CA GLY A 123 -3.62 -8.86 18.04
C GLY A 123 -2.13 -8.78 17.75
N ALA A 124 -1.78 -8.19 16.61
CA ALA A 124 -0.42 -7.75 16.30
C ALA A 124 -0.45 -6.29 15.82
N CYS A 125 0.10 -5.37 16.61
CA CYS A 125 0.33 -4.00 16.19
C CYS A 125 1.69 -3.92 15.51
N VAL A 126 1.72 -3.60 14.22
CA VAL A 126 2.95 -3.41 13.44
C VAL A 126 3.23 -1.93 13.31
N ASP A 127 4.41 -1.47 13.73
CA ASP A 127 4.82 -0.07 13.59
C ASP A 127 6.34 0.06 13.50
N LEU A 128 6.85 1.17 12.99
CA LEU A 128 8.28 1.46 12.91
C LEU A 128 8.79 2.33 14.07
N SER A 129 7.89 3.08 14.73
CA SER A 129 8.20 3.99 15.83
C SER A 129 8.39 3.22 17.14
N ALA A 130 9.63 3.19 17.66
CA ALA A 130 9.89 2.66 18.99
C ALA A 130 9.07 3.35 20.10
N PRO A 131 8.90 4.69 20.12
CA PRO A 131 7.95 5.35 21.03
C PRO A 131 6.52 4.80 20.93
N ALA A 132 6.00 4.59 19.72
CA ALA A 132 4.66 4.04 19.52
C ALA A 132 4.55 2.58 19.99
N LEU A 133 5.52 1.73 19.63
CA LEU A 133 5.58 0.32 20.05
C LEU A 133 5.62 0.14 21.57
N ARG A 134 6.27 1.07 22.30
CA ARG A 134 6.25 1.05 23.78
C ARG A 134 4.85 1.22 24.34
N ARG A 135 3.99 2.00 23.68
CA ARG A 135 2.57 2.17 24.04
C ARG A 135 1.73 0.99 23.57
N ALA A 136 1.91 0.58 22.30
CA ALA A 136 1.20 -0.56 21.72
C ALA A 136 1.39 -1.86 22.51
N ALA A 137 2.58 -2.11 23.05
CA ALA A 137 2.87 -3.28 23.88
C ALA A 137 2.01 -3.36 25.16
N ARG A 138 1.36 -2.25 25.55
CA ARG A 138 0.49 -2.13 26.72
C ARG A 138 -0.96 -1.84 26.35
N ALA A 139 -1.27 -1.64 25.07
CA ALA A 139 -2.58 -1.24 24.60
C ALA A 139 -3.65 -2.30 24.90
N HIS A 140 -3.29 -3.59 24.85
CA HIS A 140 -4.24 -4.68 25.09
C HIS A 140 -3.53 -5.99 25.50
N PRO A 141 -4.05 -6.76 26.49
CA PRO A 141 -3.38 -7.96 27.01
C PRO A 141 -3.27 -9.13 26.01
N ARG A 142 -4.05 -9.09 24.92
CA ARG A 142 -3.99 -10.06 23.81
C ARG A 142 -3.24 -9.56 22.57
N ALA A 143 -2.61 -8.37 22.64
CA ALA A 143 -1.91 -7.77 21.51
C ALA A 143 -0.39 -7.76 21.71
N ALA A 144 0.35 -8.19 20.70
CA ALA A 144 1.80 -8.02 20.62
C ALA A 144 2.16 -6.76 19.81
N ALA A 145 3.25 -6.10 20.17
CA ALA A 145 3.80 -4.98 19.41
C ALA A 145 5.05 -5.42 18.65
N LEU A 146 5.03 -5.26 17.33
CA LEU A 146 6.03 -5.75 16.39
C LEU A 146 6.64 -4.57 15.64
N GLY A 147 7.94 -4.36 15.83
CA GLY A 147 8.70 -3.36 15.10
C GLY A 147 9.01 -3.83 13.68
N ALA A 148 8.32 -3.32 12.68
CA ALA A 148 8.59 -3.60 11.28
C ALA A 148 8.11 -2.46 10.38
N ASP A 149 8.71 -2.35 9.20
CA ASP A 149 8.27 -1.41 8.17
C ASP A 149 7.12 -2.03 7.37
N ALA A 150 5.96 -1.38 7.37
CA ALA A 150 4.76 -1.84 6.67
C ALA A 150 4.89 -1.81 5.13
N TRP A 151 5.95 -1.18 4.60
CA TRP A 151 6.30 -1.23 3.17
C TRP A 151 7.18 -2.43 2.81
N GLN A 152 7.89 -2.99 3.78
CA GLN A 152 8.78 -4.14 3.59
C GLN A 152 8.02 -5.46 3.82
N PRO A 153 8.60 -6.61 3.41
CA PRO A 153 8.04 -7.91 3.75
C PRO A 153 7.76 -8.06 5.25
N LEU A 154 6.49 -8.23 5.60
CA LEU A 154 6.01 -8.33 6.97
C LEU A 154 6.59 -9.59 7.64
N PRO A 155 6.96 -9.51 8.94
CA PRO A 155 7.44 -10.65 9.72
C PRO A 155 6.29 -11.58 10.15
N LEU A 156 5.30 -11.75 9.29
CA LEU A 156 4.12 -12.59 9.46
C LEU A 156 4.14 -13.72 8.44
N ALA A 157 3.73 -14.92 8.85
CA ALA A 157 3.55 -16.05 7.94
C ALA A 157 2.48 -15.76 6.88
N ASP A 158 2.51 -16.51 5.78
CA ASP A 158 1.50 -16.41 4.73
C ASP A 158 0.15 -16.89 5.28
N GLY A 159 -0.93 -16.17 4.98
CA GLY A 159 -2.26 -16.51 5.48
C GLY A 159 -2.44 -16.44 7.00
N ALA A 160 -1.58 -15.71 7.71
CA ALA A 160 -1.58 -15.62 9.16
C ALA A 160 -2.70 -14.75 9.76
N ALA A 161 -3.20 -13.75 9.02
CA ALA A 161 -4.11 -12.73 9.52
C ALA A 161 -5.54 -12.94 9.03
N ASP A 162 -6.51 -13.03 9.94
CA ASP A 162 -7.93 -13.08 9.58
C ASP A 162 -8.49 -11.69 9.26
N LEU A 163 -7.92 -10.67 9.90
CA LEU A 163 -8.30 -9.28 9.70
C LEU A 163 -7.04 -8.41 9.70
N VAL A 164 -6.93 -7.54 8.71
CA VAL A 164 -5.89 -6.50 8.65
C VAL A 164 -6.56 -5.14 8.76
N LEU A 165 -6.02 -4.25 9.59
CA LEU A 165 -6.44 -2.87 9.74
C LEU A 165 -5.37 -1.96 9.11
N SER A 166 -5.82 -0.93 8.40
CA SER A 166 -4.97 0.17 7.96
C SER A 166 -5.72 1.50 8.15
N VAL A 167 -5.47 2.14 9.29
CA VAL A 167 -6.15 3.37 9.72
C VAL A 167 -5.21 4.55 9.48
N PHE A 168 -5.48 5.34 8.44
CA PHE A 168 -4.62 6.45 7.98
C PHE A 168 -3.17 6.08 7.63
N GLY A 169 -2.79 4.81 7.76
CA GLY A 169 -1.43 4.31 7.61
C GLY A 169 -1.05 3.91 6.19
N PRO A 170 0.25 3.68 5.95
CA PRO A 170 0.76 3.07 4.73
C PRO A 170 0.17 1.66 4.49
N ARG A 171 0.23 1.21 3.23
CA ARG A 171 -0.32 -0.07 2.79
C ARG A 171 0.57 -0.64 1.71
N ASN A 172 1.05 -1.87 1.91
CA ASN A 172 1.61 -2.69 0.85
C ASN A 172 0.56 -3.74 0.43
N PRO A 173 -0.15 -3.57 -0.70
CA PRO A 173 -1.20 -4.50 -1.13
C PRO A 173 -0.72 -5.94 -1.32
N ALA A 174 0.51 -6.14 -1.81
CA ALA A 174 1.09 -7.46 -2.01
C ALA A 174 1.31 -8.18 -0.68
N GLU A 175 1.86 -7.47 0.30
CA GLU A 175 2.07 -8.04 1.63
C GLU A 175 0.77 -8.25 2.40
N ILE A 176 -0.20 -7.33 2.31
CA ILE A 176 -1.54 -7.50 2.88
C ILE A 176 -2.18 -8.76 2.32
N ARG A 177 -2.11 -8.96 1.00
CA ARG A 177 -2.64 -10.17 0.36
C ARG A 177 -1.90 -11.43 0.77
N ARG A 178 -0.58 -11.37 0.92
CA ARG A 178 0.23 -12.52 1.37
C ARG A 178 -0.13 -12.94 2.79
N VAL A 179 -0.31 -11.99 3.70
CA VAL A 179 -0.58 -12.30 5.12
C VAL A 179 -2.05 -12.58 5.40
N LEU A 180 -2.98 -12.13 4.57
CA LEU A 180 -4.40 -12.42 4.76
C LEU A 180 -4.70 -13.91 4.57
N ALA A 181 -5.36 -14.48 5.57
CA ALA A 181 -5.88 -15.83 5.53
C ALA A 181 -6.95 -15.95 4.43
N PRO A 182 -7.17 -17.16 3.88
CA PRO A 182 -8.29 -17.43 3.00
C PRO A 182 -9.64 -16.94 3.52
N GLY A 183 -10.27 -16.01 2.81
CA GLY A 183 -11.54 -15.38 3.21
C GLY A 183 -11.42 -14.43 4.40
N GLY A 184 -10.20 -14.01 4.74
CA GLY A 184 -9.92 -12.92 5.66
C GLY A 184 -10.36 -11.58 5.06
N ALA A 185 -10.26 -10.53 5.88
CA ALA A 185 -10.71 -9.20 5.50
C ALA A 185 -9.67 -8.11 5.78
N LEU A 186 -9.76 -7.03 5.01
CA LEU A 186 -9.00 -5.81 5.20
C LEU A 186 -9.98 -4.69 5.56
N ILE A 187 -9.71 -3.93 6.61
CA ILE A 187 -10.40 -2.67 6.91
C ILE A 187 -9.45 -1.52 6.67
N VAL A 188 -9.90 -0.56 5.87
CA VAL A 188 -9.17 0.65 5.55
C VAL A 188 -9.99 1.85 6.02
N ALA A 189 -9.36 2.74 6.78
CA ALA A 189 -9.92 4.05 7.08
C ALA A 189 -9.09 5.13 6.37
N THR A 190 -9.74 5.89 5.50
CA THR A 190 -9.16 6.98 4.72
C THR A 190 -9.87 8.29 5.00
N PRO A 191 -9.15 9.41 5.10
CA PRO A 191 -9.79 10.70 5.23
C PRO A 191 -10.60 11.05 3.98
N GLY A 192 -11.81 11.55 4.17
CA GLY A 192 -12.66 12.10 3.12
C GLY A 192 -12.25 13.52 2.72
N ALA A 193 -12.90 14.06 1.70
CA ALA A 193 -12.59 15.36 1.11
C ALA A 193 -12.80 16.52 2.09
N ASP A 194 -13.70 16.38 3.07
CA ASP A 194 -14.01 17.43 4.04
C ASP A 194 -13.29 17.24 5.37
N HIS A 195 -12.42 16.23 5.48
CA HIS A 195 -11.74 15.94 6.74
C HIS A 195 -10.84 17.11 7.14
N LEU A 196 -11.10 17.65 8.34
CA LEU A 196 -10.37 18.77 8.93
C LEU A 196 -10.27 19.99 8.00
N ALA A 197 -11.26 20.19 7.12
CA ALA A 197 -11.27 21.27 6.13
C ALA A 197 -11.08 22.65 6.76
N GLU A 198 -11.69 22.85 7.94
CA GLU A 198 -11.68 24.09 8.70
C GLU A 198 -10.28 24.45 9.22
N LEU A 199 -9.39 23.46 9.38
CA LEU A 199 -8.02 23.66 9.84
C LEU A 199 -7.02 23.76 8.69
N ARG A 200 -7.30 23.15 7.52
CA ARG A 200 -6.34 23.05 6.40
C ARG A 200 -5.86 24.41 5.89
N GLY A 201 -6.78 25.29 5.54
CA GLY A 201 -6.45 26.63 5.06
C GLY A 201 -5.77 27.50 6.12
N PRO A 202 -6.42 27.73 7.28
CA PRO A 202 -5.88 28.61 8.33
C PRO A 202 -4.53 28.16 8.89
N LEU A 203 -4.31 26.86 9.05
CA LEU A 203 -3.05 26.34 9.60
C LEU A 203 -2.04 25.97 8.50
N GLY A 204 -2.38 26.10 7.22
CA GLY A 204 -1.51 25.73 6.09
C GLY A 204 -1.16 24.23 6.09
N LEU A 205 -2.09 23.37 6.49
CA LEU A 205 -1.88 21.92 6.52
C LEU A 205 -1.82 21.37 5.10
N ILE A 206 -1.00 20.34 4.89
CA ILE A 206 -0.88 19.69 3.59
C ILE A 206 -2.24 19.07 3.22
N GLY A 207 -2.77 19.46 2.06
CA GLY A 207 -4.01 18.90 1.51
C GLY A 207 -3.85 17.41 1.21
N MET A 208 -4.93 16.65 1.37
CA MET A 208 -4.94 15.22 1.05
C MET A 208 -5.31 15.01 -0.42
N ASP A 209 -4.52 14.21 -1.13
CA ASP A 209 -4.75 13.87 -2.53
C ASP A 209 -6.07 13.10 -2.68
N GLU A 210 -7.07 13.73 -3.31
CA GLU A 210 -8.40 13.17 -3.64
C GLU A 210 -8.30 11.85 -4.43
N ARG A 211 -7.16 11.56 -5.05
CA ARG A 211 -6.91 10.33 -5.82
C ARG A 211 -6.51 9.14 -4.96
N LYS A 212 -6.28 9.29 -3.64
CA LYS A 212 -5.96 8.17 -2.73
C LYS A 212 -7.11 7.16 -2.63
N THR A 213 -8.36 7.60 -2.63
CA THR A 213 -9.55 6.72 -2.63
C THR A 213 -9.67 5.94 -3.94
N ALA A 214 -9.41 6.59 -5.09
CA ALA A 214 -9.40 5.92 -6.39
C ALA A 214 -8.26 4.89 -6.51
N ARG A 215 -7.05 5.21 -6.04
CA ARG A 215 -5.93 4.25 -5.98
C ARG A 215 -6.22 3.07 -5.05
N LEU A 216 -6.96 3.30 -3.96
CA LEU A 216 -7.39 2.23 -3.04
C LEU A 216 -8.36 1.26 -3.71
N ALA A 217 -9.36 1.78 -4.43
CA ALA A 217 -10.30 0.97 -5.19
C ALA A 217 -9.60 0.13 -6.27
N LEU A 218 -8.60 0.69 -6.98
CA LEU A 218 -7.78 -0.06 -7.94
C LEU A 218 -6.87 -1.11 -7.29
N ALA A 219 -6.21 -0.77 -6.17
CA ALA A 219 -5.27 -1.67 -5.50
C ALA A 219 -5.94 -2.93 -4.90
N TYR A 220 -7.24 -2.84 -4.61
CA TYR A 220 -8.02 -3.94 -4.03
C TYR A 220 -9.24 -4.32 -4.89
N HIS A 221 -9.20 -4.04 -6.20
CA HIS A 221 -10.31 -4.35 -7.10
C HIS A 221 -10.70 -5.85 -7.13
N ASP A 222 -9.75 -6.74 -6.76
CA ASP A 222 -9.96 -8.19 -6.62
C ASP A 222 -10.72 -8.60 -5.34
N TYR A 223 -11.00 -7.67 -4.44
CA TYR A 223 -11.72 -7.92 -3.18
C TYR A 223 -13.19 -7.56 -3.40
N ALA A 224 -14.05 -8.58 -3.59
CA ALA A 224 -15.49 -8.35 -3.76
C ALA A 224 -16.16 -8.01 -2.42
N ASP A 225 -17.28 -7.29 -2.53
CA ASP A 225 -18.12 -6.78 -1.43
C ASP A 225 -17.41 -5.79 -0.50
N ALA A 226 -17.15 -4.59 -1.02
CA ALA A 226 -16.77 -3.45 -0.18
C ALA A 226 -17.97 -3.01 0.67
N THR A 227 -17.94 -3.30 1.98
CA THR A 227 -18.86 -2.63 2.91
C THR A 227 -18.28 -1.27 3.25
N GLU A 228 -18.97 -0.21 2.85
CA GLU A 228 -18.54 1.17 3.08
C GLU A 228 -19.37 1.82 4.19
N GLN A 229 -18.69 2.49 5.11
CA GLN A 229 -19.30 3.31 6.13
C GLN A 229 -18.62 4.69 6.15
N ALA A 230 -19.39 5.71 5.79
CA ALA A 230 -18.99 7.09 6.01
C ALA A 230 -19.11 7.43 7.51
N VAL A 231 -18.02 7.88 8.10
CA VAL A 231 -17.95 8.35 9.49
C VAL A 231 -17.74 9.85 9.46
N ARG A 232 -18.84 10.59 9.62
CA ARG A 232 -18.83 12.06 9.59
C ARG A 232 -19.47 12.64 10.83
N TYR A 233 -18.76 13.50 11.54
CA TYR A 233 -19.27 14.20 12.74
C TYR A 233 -18.43 15.44 13.06
N PRO A 234 -19.03 16.45 13.71
CA PRO A 234 -18.29 17.63 14.16
C PRO A 234 -17.55 17.34 15.47
N LEU A 235 -16.36 17.91 15.61
CA LEU A 235 -15.63 18.09 16.86
C LEU A 235 -15.67 19.56 17.26
N ARG A 236 -15.76 19.83 18.56
CA ARG A 236 -15.48 21.15 19.13
C ARG A 236 -14.16 21.04 19.86
N LEU A 237 -13.14 21.71 19.33
CA LEU A 237 -11.78 21.62 19.83
C LEU A 237 -11.32 22.99 20.35
N GLY A 238 -10.78 23.00 21.57
CA GLY A 238 -9.99 24.13 22.07
C GLY A 238 -8.61 24.16 21.43
N HIS A 239 -7.88 25.25 21.64
CA HIS A 239 -6.55 25.43 21.04
C HIS A 239 -5.57 24.31 21.36
N ALA A 240 -5.54 23.82 22.62
CA ALA A 240 -4.68 22.72 23.02
C ALA A 240 -4.96 21.43 22.21
N GLU A 241 -6.24 21.07 22.07
CA GLU A 241 -6.68 19.87 21.33
C GLU A 241 -6.39 20.01 19.83
N VAL A 242 -6.47 21.23 19.27
CA VAL A 242 -6.06 21.52 17.89
C VAL A 242 -4.55 21.31 17.72
N THR A 243 -3.73 21.81 18.65
CA THR A 243 -2.28 21.60 18.62
C THR A 243 -1.93 20.12 18.67
N GLU A 244 -2.58 19.35 19.55
CA GLU A 244 -2.40 17.90 19.65
C GLU A 244 -2.78 17.18 18.35
N LEU A 245 -3.94 17.52 17.77
CA LEU A 245 -4.43 16.96 16.51
C LEU A 245 -3.46 17.20 15.35
N VAL A 246 -2.89 18.39 15.25
CA VAL A 246 -1.90 18.71 14.21
C VAL A 246 -0.57 17.99 14.49
N ALA A 247 -0.13 17.97 15.75
CA ALA A 247 1.13 17.36 16.17
C ALA A 247 1.16 15.82 16.02
N MET A 248 0.01 15.15 16.08
CA MET A 248 -0.07 13.69 15.88
C MET A 248 -0.02 13.25 14.40
N GLY A 249 -0.08 14.19 13.45
CA GLY A 249 -0.10 13.92 12.01
C GLY A 249 1.20 14.34 11.29
N PRO A 250 1.33 14.05 9.98
CA PRO A 250 2.53 14.37 9.20
C PRO A 250 2.83 15.88 9.12
N ASN A 251 1.82 16.73 9.35
CA ASN A 251 1.98 18.20 9.39
C ASN A 251 2.94 18.67 10.49
N ALA A 252 3.11 17.89 11.57
CA ALA A 252 4.03 18.19 12.66
C ALA A 252 5.49 18.33 12.23
N ARG A 253 5.85 17.74 11.08
CA ARG A 253 7.23 17.76 10.56
C ARG A 253 7.53 18.98 9.67
N HIS A 254 6.51 19.77 9.35
CA HIS A 254 6.59 20.82 8.32
C HIS A 254 6.30 22.23 8.82
N ILE A 255 5.77 22.39 10.03
CA ILE A 255 5.45 23.68 10.64
C ILE A 255 6.22 23.79 11.96
N GLY A 256 6.92 24.90 12.17
CA GLY A 256 7.62 25.15 13.44
C GLY A 256 6.64 25.32 14.61
N ALA A 257 7.04 24.95 15.83
CA ALA A 257 6.15 24.98 16.99
C ALA A 257 5.59 26.38 17.28
N ASP A 258 6.43 27.42 17.20
CA ASP A 258 6.02 28.81 17.43
C ASP A 258 5.05 29.31 16.35
N GLU A 259 5.32 28.96 15.09
CA GLU A 259 4.46 29.30 13.95
C GLU A 259 3.10 28.60 14.04
N LEU A 260 3.07 27.32 14.46
CA LEU A 260 1.82 26.61 14.70
C LEU A 260 1.03 27.26 15.84
N ALA A 261 1.69 27.64 16.93
CA ALA A 261 1.05 28.29 18.07
C ALA A 261 0.40 29.63 17.67
N GLU A 262 1.09 30.45 16.87
CA GLU A 262 0.56 31.72 16.36
C GLU A 262 -0.68 31.49 15.48
N ARG A 263 -0.62 30.54 14.54
CA ARG A 263 -1.75 30.22 13.66
C ARG A 263 -2.94 29.65 14.42
N VAL A 264 -2.71 28.82 15.44
CA VAL A 264 -3.78 28.27 16.29
C VAL A 264 -4.42 29.37 17.13
N ALA A 265 -3.64 30.30 17.68
CA ALA A 265 -4.16 31.43 18.46
C ALA A 265 -5.09 32.35 17.65
N ALA A 266 -4.96 32.36 16.32
CA ALA A 266 -5.85 33.10 15.42
C ALA A 266 -7.20 32.38 15.13
N LEU A 267 -7.36 31.13 15.55
CA LEU A 267 -8.61 30.38 15.39
C LEU A 267 -9.62 30.72 16.49
N PRO A 268 -10.94 30.55 16.24
CA PRO A 268 -11.93 30.55 17.31
C PRO A 268 -11.61 29.53 18.41
N ASP A 269 -11.95 29.85 19.65
CA ASP A 269 -11.82 28.93 20.80
C ASP A 269 -13.19 28.76 21.50
N PRO A 270 -13.90 27.63 21.34
CA PRO A 270 -13.51 26.45 20.57
C PRO A 270 -13.77 26.62 19.05
N VAL A 271 -12.96 25.95 18.23
CA VAL A 271 -13.20 25.79 16.79
C VAL A 271 -14.02 24.52 16.54
N THR A 272 -14.98 24.61 15.62
CA THR A 272 -15.72 23.42 15.15
C THR A 272 -15.00 22.86 13.93
N VAL A 273 -14.68 21.56 13.96
CA VAL A 273 -13.88 20.88 12.93
C VAL A 273 -14.60 19.62 12.47
N THR A 274 -14.63 19.35 11.18
CA THR A 274 -15.30 18.19 10.62
C THR A 274 -14.36 16.97 10.61
N VAL A 275 -14.77 15.90 11.30
CA VAL A 275 -14.25 14.55 11.00
C VAL A 275 -15.07 13.99 9.86
N ASP A 276 -14.40 13.54 8.80
CA ASP A 276 -14.98 12.96 7.60
C ASP A 276 -14.04 11.84 7.18
N VAL A 277 -14.40 10.60 7.53
CA VAL A 277 -13.53 9.44 7.33
C VAL A 277 -14.35 8.35 6.69
N GLU A 278 -13.82 7.82 5.62
CA GLU A 278 -14.39 6.70 4.90
C GLU A 278 -13.77 5.41 5.43
N VAL A 279 -14.60 4.53 5.99
CA VAL A 279 -14.18 3.21 6.47
C VAL A 279 -14.70 2.16 5.51
N ARG A 280 -13.78 1.45 4.86
CA ARG A 280 -14.08 0.41 3.86
C ARG A 280 -13.58 -0.95 4.32
N GLY A 281 -14.44 -1.95 4.24
CA GLY A 281 -14.12 -3.34 4.52
C GLY A 281 -14.07 -4.14 3.23
N TYR A 282 -12.96 -4.82 2.98
CA TYR A 282 -12.71 -5.64 1.80
C TYR A 282 -12.60 -7.10 2.22
N ARG A 283 -13.37 -8.01 1.62
CA ARG A 283 -13.15 -9.44 1.82
C ARG A 283 -12.25 -9.98 0.72
N ASP A 284 -11.26 -10.79 1.10
CA ASP A 284 -10.47 -11.49 0.11
C ASP A 284 -11.31 -12.62 -0.50
N THR A 285 -12.07 -12.28 -1.54
CA THR A 285 -12.81 -13.23 -2.37
C THR A 285 -11.91 -13.95 -3.35
N SER A 286 -10.61 -13.67 -3.34
CA SER A 286 -9.68 -14.36 -4.21
C SER A 286 -9.63 -15.85 -3.94
N ILE A 287 -10.04 -16.38 -2.79
CA ILE A 287 -10.19 -17.84 -2.66
C ILE A 287 -11.52 -18.37 -3.16
N THR A 288 -12.56 -17.56 -3.33
CA THR A 288 -13.77 -18.04 -4.03
C THR A 288 -13.58 -17.93 -5.55
N GLU A 289 -12.95 -16.87 -6.04
CA GLU A 289 -12.65 -16.68 -7.47
C GLU A 289 -11.39 -17.42 -7.93
N LEU A 290 -10.29 -17.46 -7.16
CA LEU A 290 -9.16 -18.36 -7.44
C LEU A 290 -9.48 -19.80 -7.05
N SER A 291 -10.44 -20.14 -6.16
CA SER A 291 -10.88 -21.55 -6.06
C SER A 291 -11.81 -21.90 -7.20
N ASN A 292 -12.58 -21.00 -7.80
CA ASN A 292 -13.35 -21.32 -9.00
C ASN A 292 -12.46 -21.29 -10.26
N TYR A 293 -11.48 -20.40 -10.32
CA TYR A 293 -10.47 -20.31 -11.39
C TYR A 293 -9.40 -21.40 -11.25
N ARG A 294 -8.89 -21.73 -10.05
CA ARG A 294 -8.07 -22.93 -9.76
C ARG A 294 -8.89 -24.20 -9.54
N ARG A 295 -10.22 -24.23 -9.41
CA ARG A 295 -10.98 -25.49 -9.62
C ARG A 295 -11.23 -25.71 -11.11
N SER A 296 -11.45 -24.63 -11.86
CA SER A 296 -11.48 -24.65 -13.32
C SER A 296 -10.11 -24.98 -13.92
N MET A 297 -9.00 -24.54 -13.31
CA MET A 297 -7.63 -24.74 -13.82
C MET A 297 -6.74 -25.65 -12.98
N GLY A 298 -7.06 -25.96 -11.73
CA GLY A 298 -6.28 -26.86 -10.85
C GLY A 298 -6.58 -28.33 -11.07
N SER A 299 -7.38 -28.64 -12.10
CA SER A 299 -7.33 -29.91 -12.81
C SER A 299 -6.72 -29.78 -14.22
N MET A 300 -6.42 -28.56 -14.68
CA MET A 300 -5.67 -28.33 -15.91
C MET A 300 -4.22 -28.07 -15.53
N THR A 301 -3.45 -29.15 -15.48
CA THR A 301 -2.10 -29.07 -16.05
C THR A 301 -2.26 -28.32 -17.36
N PHE A 302 -1.70 -27.11 -17.50
CA PHE A 302 -1.58 -26.50 -18.82
C PHE A 302 -0.66 -27.43 -19.59
N ALA A 303 -1.25 -28.40 -20.29
CA ALA A 303 -0.53 -29.13 -21.30
C ALA A 303 -0.04 -28.04 -22.26
N ALA A 304 1.26 -28.05 -22.54
CA ALA A 304 1.84 -27.27 -23.64
C ALA A 304 1.37 -27.89 -24.97
N GLU A 305 0.05 -27.98 -25.13
CA GLU A 305 -0.64 -28.64 -26.21
C GLU A 305 -1.65 -27.66 -26.81
N PRO A 306 -1.78 -27.66 -28.15
CA PRO A 306 -2.81 -26.89 -28.83
C PRO A 306 -4.22 -27.19 -28.29
N ILE A 307 -5.10 -26.20 -28.34
CA ILE A 307 -6.55 -26.43 -28.17
C ILE A 307 -6.98 -27.51 -29.17
N SER A 308 -7.80 -28.48 -28.73
CA SER A 308 -8.27 -29.60 -29.57
C SER A 308 -8.72 -29.12 -30.96
N GLY A 309 -8.11 -29.70 -32.00
CA GLY A 309 -8.35 -29.33 -33.40
C GLY A 309 -7.43 -28.24 -33.96
N ARG A 310 -6.48 -27.70 -33.18
CA ARG A 310 -5.42 -26.79 -33.65
C ARG A 310 -4.07 -27.49 -33.69
N GLY A 311 -3.19 -27.07 -34.59
CA GLY A 311 -1.81 -27.57 -34.70
C GLY A 311 -0.76 -26.74 -33.95
N VAL A 312 -1.15 -25.62 -33.33
CA VAL A 312 -0.25 -24.68 -32.66
C VAL A 312 -0.85 -24.16 -31.35
N LEU A 313 0.01 -23.76 -30.42
CA LEU A 313 -0.39 -23.16 -29.14
C LEU A 313 -1.15 -21.85 -29.32
N ASP A 314 -2.03 -21.54 -28.35
CA ASP A 314 -2.74 -20.27 -28.31
C ASP A 314 -1.83 -19.13 -27.83
N LEU A 315 -1.03 -18.61 -28.76
CA LEU A 315 -0.13 -17.50 -28.51
C LEU A 315 -0.85 -16.24 -28.02
N SER A 316 -2.08 -15.98 -28.49
CA SER A 316 -2.88 -14.83 -28.08
C SER A 316 -3.22 -14.88 -26.59
N PHE A 317 -3.63 -16.06 -26.10
CA PHE A 317 -3.87 -16.26 -24.67
C PHE A 317 -2.59 -16.11 -23.85
N LEU A 318 -1.50 -16.75 -24.26
CA LEU A 318 -0.23 -16.72 -23.52
C LEU A 318 0.32 -15.30 -23.39
N LEU A 319 0.34 -14.53 -24.50
CA LEU A 319 0.80 -13.13 -24.48
C LEU A 319 -0.12 -12.24 -23.65
N THR A 320 -1.45 -12.41 -23.76
CA THR A 320 -2.41 -11.60 -23.00
C THR A 320 -2.29 -11.87 -21.50
N HIS A 321 -2.22 -13.15 -21.11
CA HIS A 321 -2.10 -13.54 -19.71
C HIS A 321 -0.76 -13.09 -19.12
N ALA A 322 0.35 -13.35 -19.80
CA ALA A 322 1.68 -12.93 -19.35
C ALA A 322 1.79 -11.41 -19.25
N SER A 323 1.28 -10.67 -20.26
CA SER A 323 1.25 -9.20 -20.25
C SER A 323 0.41 -8.66 -19.09
N HIS A 324 -0.78 -9.20 -18.87
CA HIS A 324 -1.65 -8.80 -17.77
C HIS A 324 -0.98 -9.03 -16.41
N VAL A 325 -0.46 -10.24 -16.16
CA VAL A 325 0.22 -10.57 -14.91
C VAL A 325 1.46 -9.69 -14.71
N LEU A 326 2.27 -9.47 -15.75
CA LEU A 326 3.42 -8.57 -15.66
C LEU A 326 3.00 -7.13 -15.35
N ALA A 327 1.95 -6.63 -16.01
CA ALA A 327 1.44 -5.28 -15.77
C ALA A 327 0.92 -5.10 -14.32
N THR A 328 0.28 -6.11 -13.74
CA THR A 328 -0.13 -6.06 -12.33
C THR A 328 1.07 -6.00 -11.38
N ARG A 329 2.12 -6.78 -11.63
CA ARG A 329 3.37 -6.76 -10.85
C ARG A 329 4.08 -5.42 -10.95
N MET A 330 4.20 -4.87 -12.16
CA MET A 330 4.77 -3.55 -12.40
C MET A 330 3.95 -2.47 -11.68
N THR A 331 2.63 -2.52 -11.78
CA THR A 331 1.74 -1.54 -11.11
C THR A 331 1.90 -1.59 -9.60
N ALA A 332 1.98 -2.79 -9.02
CA ALA A 332 2.21 -2.95 -7.59
C ALA A 332 3.57 -2.39 -7.16
N ALA A 333 4.64 -2.66 -7.91
CA ALA A 333 5.99 -2.23 -7.56
C ALA A 333 6.19 -0.70 -7.71
N PHE A 334 5.63 -0.10 -8.77
CA PHE A 334 5.72 1.35 -9.00
C PHE A 334 4.93 2.19 -7.98
N ALA A 335 3.98 1.59 -7.26
CA ALA A 335 3.26 2.26 -6.18
C ALA A 335 4.20 2.81 -5.09
N GLU A 336 5.38 2.21 -4.90
CA GLU A 336 6.40 2.64 -3.94
C GLU A 336 6.93 4.05 -4.19
N ILE A 337 6.95 4.49 -5.45
CA ILE A 337 7.47 5.81 -5.86
C ILE A 337 6.37 6.79 -6.26
N GLY A 338 5.10 6.43 -6.03
CA GLY A 338 3.97 7.34 -6.20
C GLY A 338 3.63 7.69 -7.65
N ILE A 339 4.13 6.93 -8.63
CA ILE A 339 3.77 7.06 -10.05
C ILE A 339 3.31 5.72 -10.62
N THR A 340 2.59 5.75 -11.73
CA THR A 340 2.20 4.53 -12.46
C THR A 340 3.32 4.06 -13.40
N PRO A 341 3.37 2.77 -13.79
CA PRO A 341 4.30 2.31 -14.83
C PRO A 341 4.18 3.08 -16.14
N ARG A 342 2.97 3.59 -16.44
CA ARG A 342 2.71 4.44 -17.59
C ARG A 342 3.38 5.81 -17.46
N GLU A 343 3.18 6.50 -16.34
CA GLU A 343 3.82 7.78 -16.05
C GLU A 343 5.34 7.67 -16.08
N TYR A 344 5.87 6.62 -15.47
CA TYR A 344 7.28 6.26 -15.56
C TYR A 344 7.74 6.08 -17.01
N CYS A 345 7.01 5.29 -17.80
CA CYS A 345 7.35 5.05 -19.20
C CYS A 345 7.42 6.36 -19.99
N VAL A 346 6.45 7.26 -19.80
CA VAL A 346 6.45 8.59 -20.45
C VAL A 346 7.66 9.42 -20.03
N LEU A 347 7.98 9.51 -18.73
CA LEU A 347 9.13 10.25 -18.23
C LEU A 347 10.46 9.65 -18.72
N ALA A 348 10.61 8.32 -18.65
CA ALA A 348 11.81 7.61 -19.06
C ALA A 348 12.08 7.78 -20.56
N HIS A 349 11.05 7.71 -21.41
CA HIS A 349 11.21 8.02 -22.83
C HIS A 349 11.52 9.50 -23.08
N ALA A 350 10.90 10.42 -22.35
CA ALA A 350 11.18 11.85 -22.49
C ALA A 350 12.63 12.22 -22.08
N MET A 351 13.27 11.46 -21.18
CA MET A 351 14.68 11.68 -20.83
C MET A 351 15.67 11.24 -21.92
N ARG A 352 15.22 10.43 -22.90
CA ARG A 352 16.09 9.93 -23.98
C ARG A 352 16.31 10.93 -25.11
N GLY A 353 15.56 12.03 -25.14
CA GLY A 353 15.68 13.05 -26.18
C GLY A 353 14.55 14.08 -26.14
N SER A 354 14.64 15.07 -27.00
CA SER A 354 13.61 16.11 -27.14
C SER A 354 12.49 15.62 -28.03
N TYR A 355 11.39 15.16 -27.43
CA TYR A 355 10.22 14.65 -28.15
C TYR A 355 9.02 15.57 -28.01
N THR A 356 8.26 15.69 -29.11
CA THR A 356 6.91 16.22 -29.03
C THR A 356 5.99 15.23 -28.32
N GLN A 357 4.88 15.73 -27.76
CA GLN A 357 3.88 14.87 -27.12
C GLN A 357 3.34 13.75 -28.04
N ILE A 358 3.27 13.99 -29.36
CA ILE A 358 2.83 13.00 -30.35
C ILE A 358 3.89 11.91 -30.55
N GLU A 359 5.16 12.29 -30.66
CA GLU A 359 6.26 11.33 -30.79
C GLU A 359 6.39 10.49 -29.52
N LEU A 360 6.27 11.13 -28.35
CA LEU A 360 6.30 10.44 -27.07
C LEU A 360 5.14 9.46 -26.90
N ALA A 361 3.96 9.78 -27.46
CA ALA A 361 2.81 8.87 -27.44
C ALA A 361 3.10 7.60 -28.22
N LYS A 362 3.78 7.71 -29.37
CA LYS A 362 4.21 6.55 -30.15
C LYS A 362 5.27 5.73 -29.42
N LEU A 363 6.25 6.39 -28.80
CA LEU A 363 7.32 5.71 -28.05
C LEU A 363 6.80 4.94 -26.84
N ALA A 364 5.78 5.48 -26.16
CA ALA A 364 5.17 4.86 -24.98
C ALA A 364 3.95 3.96 -25.31
N ASP A 365 3.65 3.73 -26.60
CA ASP A 365 2.48 3.00 -27.09
C ASP A 365 1.14 3.47 -26.47
N LEU A 366 0.95 4.80 -26.42
CA LEU A 366 -0.23 5.46 -25.85
C LEU A 366 -1.08 6.12 -26.93
N ASP A 367 -2.40 5.99 -26.80
CA ASP A 367 -3.33 6.79 -27.58
C ASP A 367 -3.33 8.26 -27.12
N LYS A 368 -3.87 9.14 -27.97
CA LYS A 368 -3.88 10.59 -27.75
C LYS A 368 -4.53 10.99 -26.41
N THR A 369 -5.65 10.36 -26.06
CA THR A 369 -6.42 10.68 -24.85
C THR A 369 -5.64 10.26 -23.62
N THR A 370 -5.08 9.05 -23.64
CA THR A 370 -4.26 8.51 -22.55
C THR A 370 -3.00 9.34 -22.35
N MET A 371 -2.30 9.73 -23.42
CA MET A 371 -1.12 10.58 -23.33
C MET A 371 -1.47 11.97 -22.76
N LEU A 372 -2.58 12.57 -23.18
CA LEU A 372 -3.02 13.87 -22.67
C LEU A 372 -3.23 13.83 -21.15
N ASN A 373 -4.03 12.88 -20.67
CA ASN A 373 -4.30 12.70 -19.24
C ASN A 373 -3.01 12.42 -18.43
N THR A 374 -2.11 11.59 -18.98
CA THR A 374 -0.83 11.27 -18.34
C THR A 374 0.03 12.52 -18.20
N MET A 375 0.12 13.32 -19.26
CA MET A 375 0.92 14.54 -19.23
C MET A 375 0.32 15.64 -18.35
N ASP A 376 -1.01 15.75 -18.25
CA ASP A 376 -1.67 16.70 -17.34
C ASP A 376 -1.34 16.37 -15.87
N TYR A 377 -1.29 15.07 -15.54
CA TYR A 377 -0.84 14.62 -14.24
C TYR A 377 0.63 14.97 -13.98
N LEU A 378 1.53 14.59 -14.90
CA LEU A 378 2.97 14.80 -14.73
C LEU A 378 3.33 16.28 -14.62
N GLU A 379 2.64 17.15 -15.35
CA GLU A 379 2.81 18.60 -15.27
C GLU A 379 2.25 19.17 -13.96
N GLY A 380 1.04 18.78 -13.57
CA GLY A 380 0.43 19.21 -12.30
C GLY A 380 1.21 18.75 -11.06
N ALA A 381 1.89 17.61 -11.13
CA ALA A 381 2.76 17.10 -10.07
C ALA A 381 4.21 17.66 -10.12
N GLY A 382 4.53 18.48 -11.12
CA GLY A 382 5.86 19.10 -11.27
C GLY A 382 6.96 18.14 -11.74
N TYR A 383 6.61 17.00 -12.34
CA TYR A 383 7.55 16.00 -12.85
C TYR A 383 7.98 16.23 -14.30
N ALA A 384 7.14 16.90 -15.08
CA ALA A 384 7.45 17.30 -16.45
C ALA A 384 6.87 18.68 -16.77
N GLN A 385 7.31 19.28 -17.86
CA GLN A 385 6.83 20.56 -18.38
C GLN A 385 6.59 20.47 -19.89
N ARG A 386 5.57 21.17 -20.37
CA ARG A 386 5.28 21.31 -21.81
C ARG A 386 5.73 22.68 -22.31
N THR A 387 6.70 22.70 -23.22
CA THR A 387 7.16 23.94 -23.87
C THR A 387 6.76 23.98 -25.35
N PRO A 388 6.43 25.15 -25.93
CA PRO A 388 6.19 25.25 -27.38
C PRO A 388 7.41 24.78 -28.17
N SER A 389 7.19 23.97 -29.21
CA SER A 389 8.29 23.58 -30.09
C SER A 389 8.79 24.79 -30.90
N PRO A 390 10.12 25.02 -30.99
CA PRO A 390 10.69 26.05 -31.87
C PRO A 390 10.36 25.84 -33.36
N ALA A 391 10.15 24.58 -33.78
CA ALA A 391 9.87 24.21 -35.17
C ALA A 391 8.36 24.28 -35.52
N ASP A 392 7.49 24.00 -34.55
CA ASP A 392 6.02 24.13 -34.70
C ASP A 392 5.37 24.59 -33.39
N ARG A 393 4.91 25.83 -33.39
CA ARG A 393 4.21 26.47 -32.26
C ARG A 393 2.92 25.76 -31.83
N ARG A 394 2.37 24.86 -32.66
CA ARG A 394 1.23 23.98 -32.30
C ARG A 394 1.66 22.71 -31.58
N ALA A 395 2.93 22.31 -31.70
CA ALA A 395 3.50 21.19 -30.98
C ALA A 395 4.01 21.61 -29.60
N ARG A 396 4.08 20.64 -28.69
CA ARG A 396 4.64 20.81 -27.34
C ARG A 396 5.75 19.79 -27.15
N ILE A 397 6.94 20.26 -26.79
CA ILE A 397 8.08 19.46 -26.39
C ILE A 397 7.94 19.16 -24.90
N ILE A 398 8.17 17.91 -24.54
CA ILE A 398 8.12 17.46 -23.15
C ILE A 398 9.53 17.54 -22.56
N THR A 399 9.68 18.23 -21.44
CA THR A 399 10.92 18.30 -20.68
C THR A 399 10.70 17.77 -19.28
N VAL A 400 11.52 16.81 -18.86
CA VAL A 400 11.46 16.21 -17.52
C VAL A 400 12.18 17.13 -16.52
N THR A 401 11.56 17.38 -15.38
CA THR A 401 12.15 18.21 -14.32
C THR A 401 13.17 17.41 -13.50
N ALA A 402 13.92 18.07 -12.61
CA ALA A 402 14.81 17.35 -11.68
C ALA A 402 14.05 16.34 -10.79
N ALA A 403 12.83 16.68 -10.37
CA ALA A 403 11.97 15.77 -9.60
C ALA A 403 11.52 14.56 -10.44
N GLY A 404 11.12 14.80 -11.70
CA GLY A 404 10.79 13.72 -12.63
C GLY A 404 11.98 12.81 -12.95
N ALA A 405 13.19 13.37 -13.07
CA ALA A 405 14.41 12.59 -13.29
C ALA A 405 14.75 11.68 -12.09
N GLY A 406 14.51 12.17 -10.86
CA GLY A 406 14.64 11.35 -9.66
C GLY A 406 13.67 10.17 -9.64
N LEU A 407 12.43 10.38 -10.08
CA LEU A 407 11.43 9.31 -10.21
C LEU A 407 11.79 8.30 -11.29
N VAL A 408 12.37 8.74 -12.41
CA VAL A 408 12.86 7.82 -13.46
C VAL A 408 14.00 6.96 -12.94
N ALA A 409 14.94 7.53 -12.18
CA ALA A 409 16.03 6.76 -11.59
C ALA A 409 15.51 5.66 -10.65
N ALA A 410 14.59 6.00 -9.73
CA ALA A 410 13.96 5.02 -8.85
C ALA A 410 13.10 4.00 -9.63
N GLY A 411 12.41 4.46 -10.67
CA GLY A 411 11.61 3.61 -11.56
C GLY A 411 12.45 2.59 -12.34
N HIS A 412 13.67 2.94 -12.76
CA HIS A 412 14.58 1.99 -13.40
C HIS A 412 14.92 0.83 -12.45
N GLU A 413 15.26 1.13 -11.20
CA GLU A 413 15.58 0.10 -10.20
C GLU A 413 14.40 -0.85 -9.96
N ILE A 414 13.19 -0.30 -9.86
CA ILE A 414 11.95 -1.08 -9.69
C ILE A 414 11.67 -1.95 -10.91
N ALA A 415 11.69 -1.36 -12.11
CA ALA A 415 11.43 -2.06 -13.36
C ALA A 415 12.43 -3.20 -13.56
N ASP A 416 13.72 -2.94 -13.35
CA ASP A 416 14.78 -3.94 -13.47
C ASP A 416 14.60 -5.07 -12.45
N GLY A 417 14.20 -4.75 -11.22
CA GLY A 417 13.91 -5.75 -10.19
C GLY A 417 12.79 -6.70 -10.61
N VAL A 418 11.64 -6.15 -11.04
CA VAL A 418 10.49 -6.97 -11.48
C VAL A 418 10.83 -7.78 -12.73
N HIS A 419 11.46 -7.16 -13.73
CA HIS A 419 11.86 -7.86 -14.95
C HIS A 419 12.86 -8.99 -14.67
N ARG A 420 13.84 -8.76 -13.78
CA ARG A 420 14.83 -9.76 -13.40
C ARG A 420 14.17 -10.95 -12.70
N GLU A 421 13.25 -10.71 -11.77
CA GLU A 421 12.53 -11.78 -11.08
C GLU A 421 11.71 -12.65 -12.06
N VAL A 422 11.09 -12.03 -13.07
CA VAL A 422 10.37 -12.76 -14.14
C VAL A 422 11.33 -13.60 -14.97
N LEU A 423 12.45 -13.02 -15.41
CA LEU A 423 13.43 -13.72 -16.24
C LEU A 423 14.16 -14.80 -15.45
N ASP A 424 14.38 -14.60 -14.15
CA ASP A 424 15.05 -15.56 -13.28
C ASP A 424 14.22 -16.84 -13.04
N ALA A 425 12.90 -16.77 -13.26
CA ALA A 425 12.03 -17.94 -13.27
C ALA A 425 12.27 -18.88 -14.46
N LEU A 426 12.97 -18.43 -15.51
CA LEU A 426 13.40 -19.25 -16.63
C LEU A 426 14.82 -19.81 -16.40
N PRO A 427 15.11 -21.02 -16.89
CA PRO A 427 16.48 -21.53 -16.97
C PRO A 427 17.39 -20.53 -17.69
N ALA A 428 18.64 -20.38 -17.22
CA ALA A 428 19.56 -19.35 -17.71
C ALA A 428 19.72 -19.37 -19.25
N GLU A 429 19.80 -20.57 -19.83
CA GLU A 429 19.90 -20.81 -21.28
C GLU A 429 18.67 -20.36 -22.09
N GLN A 430 17.50 -20.25 -21.46
CA GLN A 430 16.26 -19.85 -22.13
C GLN A 430 16.00 -18.34 -22.06
N ARG A 431 16.67 -17.62 -21.15
CA ARG A 431 16.40 -16.17 -20.94
C ARG A 431 16.73 -15.35 -22.18
N GLU A 432 17.96 -15.47 -22.67
CA GLU A 432 18.40 -14.73 -23.86
C GLU A 432 17.61 -15.13 -25.10
N VAL A 433 17.33 -16.43 -25.25
CA VAL A 433 16.52 -16.97 -26.36
C VAL A 433 15.11 -16.38 -26.33
N PHE A 434 14.46 -16.36 -25.16
CA PHE A 434 13.12 -15.80 -24.99
C PHE A 434 13.10 -14.30 -25.31
N THR A 435 14.02 -13.52 -24.73
CA THR A 435 14.09 -12.07 -24.99
C THR A 435 14.41 -11.75 -26.45
N GLY A 436 15.29 -12.52 -27.09
CA GLY A 436 15.64 -12.36 -28.50
C GLY A 436 14.49 -12.68 -29.45
N ALA A 437 13.76 -13.77 -29.17
CA ALA A 437 12.58 -14.16 -29.94
C ALA A 437 11.44 -13.14 -29.79
N LEU A 438 11.16 -12.70 -28.56
CA LEU A 438 10.13 -11.69 -28.31
C LEU A 438 10.50 -10.36 -28.97
N THR A 439 11.76 -9.94 -28.90
CA THR A 439 12.26 -8.73 -29.59
C THR A 439 12.01 -8.84 -31.10
N SER A 440 12.38 -9.97 -31.71
CA SER A 440 12.17 -10.20 -33.15
C SER A 440 10.70 -10.17 -33.56
N LEU A 441 9.78 -10.63 -32.69
CA LEU A 441 8.34 -10.52 -32.93
C LEU A 441 7.86 -9.07 -32.89
N VAL A 442 8.21 -8.31 -31.84
CA VAL A 442 7.73 -6.92 -31.65
C VAL A 442 8.40 -5.92 -32.60
N THR A 443 9.57 -6.22 -33.15
CA THR A 443 10.20 -5.42 -34.22
C THR A 443 9.87 -5.94 -35.62
N GLY A 444 9.20 -7.08 -35.73
CA GLY A 444 8.86 -7.75 -36.98
C GLY A 444 7.36 -7.87 -37.16
N LEU A 445 6.84 -9.10 -37.09
CA LEU A 445 5.44 -9.42 -37.41
C LEU A 445 4.41 -8.69 -36.52
N LEU A 446 4.80 -8.30 -35.30
CA LEU A 446 3.95 -7.59 -34.33
C LEU A 446 4.34 -6.10 -34.19
N ALA A 447 5.09 -5.53 -35.14
CA ALA A 447 5.54 -4.15 -35.06
C ALA A 447 4.42 -3.12 -35.32
N GLU A 448 3.48 -3.43 -36.21
CA GLU A 448 2.42 -2.50 -36.61
C GLU A 448 1.03 -3.13 -36.44
N PRO A 449 0.06 -2.42 -35.83
CA PRO A 449 -1.32 -2.85 -35.79
C PRO A 449 -1.91 -2.98 -37.21
N VAL A 450 -2.63 -4.06 -37.46
CA VAL A 450 -3.35 -4.24 -38.74
C VAL A 450 -4.65 -3.43 -38.73
N VAL A 451 -4.87 -2.63 -39.77
CA VAL A 451 -6.12 -1.88 -39.96
C VAL A 451 -7.28 -2.87 -40.11
N SER A 452 -8.30 -2.73 -39.26
CA SER A 452 -9.52 -3.54 -39.31
C SER A 452 -10.74 -2.63 -39.32
N ASP A 453 -11.73 -2.97 -40.15
CA ASP A 453 -13.03 -2.27 -40.22
C ASP A 453 -13.84 -2.40 -38.91
N ARG A 454 -13.44 -3.32 -38.03
CA ARG A 454 -14.02 -3.48 -36.69
C ARG A 454 -12.97 -3.10 -35.64
N PRO A 455 -13.29 -2.18 -34.72
CA PRO A 455 -12.34 -1.83 -33.66
C PRO A 455 -12.06 -3.06 -32.80
N VAL A 456 -10.77 -3.41 -32.67
CA VAL A 456 -10.33 -4.41 -31.70
C VAL A 456 -10.61 -3.83 -30.31
N ARG A 457 -11.62 -4.35 -29.61
CA ARG A 457 -11.90 -3.94 -28.24
C ARG A 457 -10.69 -4.30 -27.39
N ARG A 458 -10.00 -3.30 -26.81
CA ARG A 458 -9.17 -3.53 -25.62
C ARG A 458 -10.06 -4.21 -24.58
N ALA A 459 -9.54 -5.25 -23.91
CA ALA A 459 -10.29 -5.94 -22.86
C ALA A 459 -10.92 -4.90 -21.94
N ARG A 460 -12.25 -4.97 -21.76
CA ARG A 460 -12.98 -4.12 -20.81
C ARG A 460 -12.30 -4.29 -19.46
N VAL A 461 -11.76 -3.22 -18.90
CA VAL A 461 -11.69 -3.07 -17.45
C VAL A 461 -13.14 -3.25 -16.98
N PRO A 462 -13.46 -4.27 -16.17
CA PRO A 462 -14.78 -4.34 -15.54
C PRO A 462 -14.96 -3.04 -14.75
N GLY A 463 -16.01 -2.30 -15.09
CA GLY A 463 -16.26 -0.95 -14.59
C GLY A 463 -16.69 -0.90 -13.13
#